data_AF-A0AA36AYK6-F1
#
_entry.id   AF-A0AA36AYK6-F1
#
_cell.length_a   1.000
_cell.length_b   1.000
_cell.length_c   1.000
_cell.angle_alpha   90.00
_cell.angle_beta   90.00
_cell.angle_gamma   90.00
#
_symmetry.space_group_name_H-M   'P 1'
#
loop_
_entity.id
_entity.type
_entity.pdbx_description
1 polymer ?
#
loop_
_entity_poly.entity_id
_entity_poly.type
_entity_poly.pdbx_seq_one_letter_code
_entity_poly.pdbx_strand_id
1 'polypeptide(L)'
;MEESFMPWLLNAKHFFYDVFSMGPKVYMVPSDPIRYIYDEKNRAIPYNKDMPLIFIGGMPRSGTTLMRAMLDAHPLVRCGEETRVIPRILAMRFQWEKSAVEKKRLMEAGMTSDVVDSAISAFILEVIAKHGEAAPRLCNKDPFTLKSGLYLKQLFPNARFLLLIRDGRAVVHSIITRKVTITGFDLTSYSKCLKKWNQAMEAMYSQCIQAGSSRCMPVYYEKLVLQPEIWMRKILEFLDLEWDSKVLHHEEYIGKPGGISISKTERSTDQVIQPVNLEALSKWVGKMPKDVVEGMSEIAPMLAVLGYDPKANPPNYGKPDAMVAENTQNIQKNREFWKKKVDIIIKDTPAKGSISNRTQSFHKSLSRTDKHWRNTSSHMT
;
A
#
# COMPACT_ATOMS: atom_id res chain seq x y z
N MET A 1 6.21 -24.14 -67.20
CA MET A 1 5.20 -25.19 -66.99
C MET A 1 5.05 -25.37 -65.49
N GLU A 2 3.80 -25.23 -65.05
CA GLU A 2 3.23 -25.57 -63.74
C GLU A 2 3.55 -24.70 -62.50
N GLU A 3 2.50 -23.94 -62.17
CA GLU A 3 1.99 -23.42 -60.88
C GLU A 3 2.51 -24.13 -59.60
N SER A 4 2.64 -23.49 -58.43
CA SER A 4 1.51 -23.06 -57.62
C SER A 4 1.93 -22.54 -56.21
N PHE A 5 1.21 -21.51 -55.74
CA PHE A 5 0.63 -21.29 -54.39
C PHE A 5 1.40 -21.65 -53.08
N MET A 6 1.60 -20.61 -52.23
CA MET A 6 1.39 -20.68 -50.76
C MET A 6 -0.11 -20.93 -50.48
N PRO A 7 -0.62 -21.59 -49.39
CA PRO A 7 -0.33 -21.27 -47.98
C PRO A 7 -0.60 -22.35 -46.86
N TRP A 8 -0.19 -22.06 -45.61
CA TRP A 8 -0.84 -22.32 -44.30
C TRP A 8 -1.38 -23.71 -43.82
N LEU A 9 -1.21 -23.92 -42.50
CA LEU A 9 -2.02 -24.67 -41.50
C LEU A 9 -1.78 -26.17 -41.20
N LEU A 10 -1.58 -26.41 -39.89
CA LEU A 10 -2.10 -27.50 -39.05
C LEU A 10 -1.66 -28.95 -39.36
N ASN A 11 -0.97 -29.62 -38.44
CA ASN A 11 -1.63 -30.39 -37.38
C ASN A 11 -0.65 -31.18 -36.48
N ALA A 12 -0.97 -31.11 -35.19
CA ALA A 12 -0.99 -32.17 -34.20
C ALA A 12 -0.31 -33.54 -34.45
N LYS A 13 0.38 -33.97 -33.38
CA LYS A 13 0.55 -35.34 -32.87
C LYS A 13 1.41 -36.31 -33.70
N HIS A 14 2.67 -36.43 -33.29
CA HIS A 14 3.23 -37.75 -33.05
C HIS A 14 3.92 -37.79 -31.67
N PHE A 15 3.23 -38.46 -30.74
CA PHE A 15 3.88 -39.08 -29.59
C PHE A 15 4.66 -40.29 -30.12
N PHE A 16 5.98 -40.23 -30.11
CA PHE A 16 6.80 -41.41 -30.02
C PHE A 16 7.28 -41.50 -28.57
N TYR A 17 6.74 -42.47 -27.84
CA TYR A 17 7.38 -42.95 -26.62
C TYR A 17 8.56 -43.81 -27.06
N ASP A 18 9.77 -43.34 -26.80
CA ASP A 18 10.93 -44.21 -26.78
C ASP A 18 11.32 -44.48 -25.33
N VAL A 19 11.50 -45.76 -25.05
CA VAL A 19 11.69 -46.36 -23.74
C VAL A 19 13.20 -46.38 -23.45
N PHE A 20 13.56 -46.15 -22.19
CA PHE A 20 14.91 -46.21 -21.58
C PHE A 20 15.78 -44.94 -21.60
N SER A 21 15.51 -44.07 -20.62
CA SER A 21 16.56 -43.35 -19.88
C SER A 21 16.04 -42.99 -18.49
N MET A 22 16.42 -43.78 -17.47
CA MET A 22 16.21 -43.44 -16.06
C MET A 22 17.33 -42.51 -15.58
N GLY A 23 17.30 -41.26 -16.04
CA GLY A 23 17.90 -40.13 -15.34
C GLY A 23 16.81 -39.32 -14.64
N PRO A 24 17.11 -38.56 -13.57
CA PRO A 24 16.12 -37.65 -13.00
C PRO A 24 15.64 -36.69 -14.10
N LYS A 25 14.37 -36.81 -14.48
CA LYS A 25 13.74 -35.87 -15.41
C LYS A 25 13.69 -34.52 -14.73
N VAL A 26 14.59 -33.63 -15.13
CA VAL A 26 14.54 -32.21 -14.77
C VAL A 26 13.38 -31.61 -15.57
N TYR A 27 12.23 -31.51 -14.94
CA TYR A 27 11.14 -30.71 -15.48
C TYR A 27 11.48 -29.24 -15.19
N MET A 28 11.75 -28.44 -16.23
CA MET A 28 11.64 -26.99 -16.11
C MET A 28 10.17 -26.65 -15.92
N VAL A 29 9.74 -26.58 -14.66
CA VAL A 29 8.45 -26.00 -14.29
C VAL A 29 8.66 -24.48 -14.31
N PRO A 30 7.78 -23.67 -14.95
CA PRO A 30 7.79 -22.23 -14.75
C PRO A 30 7.79 -21.95 -13.24
N SER A 31 8.75 -21.13 -12.76
CA SER A 31 9.02 -20.97 -11.32
C SER A 31 7.84 -20.45 -10.51
N ASP A 32 6.83 -19.86 -11.18
CA ASP A 32 5.50 -19.64 -10.63
C ASP A 32 4.46 -19.66 -11.76
N PRO A 33 3.30 -20.32 -11.62
CA PRO A 33 2.19 -20.11 -12.54
C PRO A 33 1.79 -18.63 -12.46
N ILE A 34 1.83 -17.92 -13.60
CA ILE A 34 1.37 -16.54 -13.68
C ILE A 34 -0.08 -16.50 -13.19
N ARG A 35 -0.32 -15.76 -12.11
CA ARG A 35 -1.65 -15.59 -11.52
C ARG A 35 -2.30 -14.35 -12.13
N TYR A 36 -3.62 -14.34 -12.17
CA TYR A 36 -4.39 -13.25 -12.77
C TYR A 36 -5.45 -12.73 -11.80
N ILE A 37 -5.61 -11.41 -11.80
CA ILE A 37 -6.80 -10.72 -11.29
C ILE A 37 -7.56 -10.13 -12.49
N TYR A 38 -8.85 -9.90 -12.35
CA TYR A 38 -9.70 -9.42 -13.43
C TYR A 38 -10.29 -8.07 -13.06
N ASP A 39 -10.19 -7.09 -13.97
CA ASP A 39 -10.81 -5.79 -13.77
C ASP A 39 -12.32 -5.80 -14.07
N GLU A 40 -12.97 -4.65 -13.89
CA GLU A 40 -14.42 -4.50 -14.12
C GLU A 40 -14.85 -4.82 -15.57
N LYS A 41 -13.90 -4.80 -16.53
CA LYS A 41 -14.12 -5.16 -17.94
C LYS A 41 -13.72 -6.61 -18.23
N ASN A 42 -13.49 -7.41 -17.19
CA ASN A 42 -13.04 -8.80 -17.24
C ASN A 42 -11.70 -8.98 -17.99
N ARG A 43 -10.85 -7.96 -18.02
CA ARG A 43 -9.49 -8.05 -18.58
C ARG A 43 -8.58 -8.69 -17.54
N ALA A 44 -7.82 -9.70 -17.97
CA ALA A 44 -6.87 -10.38 -17.11
C ALA A 44 -5.61 -9.52 -16.90
N ILE A 45 -5.26 -9.27 -15.64
CA ILE A 45 -4.05 -8.56 -15.22
C ILE A 45 -3.15 -9.57 -14.51
N PRO A 46 -1.97 -9.89 -15.06
CA PRO A 46 -1.04 -10.81 -14.43
C PRO A 46 -0.43 -10.17 -13.18
N TYR A 47 -0.22 -10.97 -12.14
CA TYR A 47 0.51 -10.57 -10.94
C TYR A 47 1.50 -11.65 -10.51
N ASN A 48 2.72 -11.22 -10.19
CA ASN A 48 3.82 -12.04 -9.71
C ASN A 48 4.76 -11.18 -8.86
N LYS A 49 5.83 -11.75 -8.31
CA LYS A 49 6.79 -11.03 -7.46
C LYS A 49 7.59 -9.92 -8.17
N ASP A 50 7.71 -10.01 -9.50
CA ASP A 50 8.48 -9.06 -10.31
C ASP A 50 7.62 -7.88 -10.76
N MET A 51 6.31 -7.89 -10.49
CA MET A 51 5.46 -6.76 -10.78
C MET A 51 5.94 -5.51 -10.02
N PRO A 52 5.81 -4.31 -10.61
CA PRO A 52 6.24 -3.11 -9.93
C PRO A 52 5.19 -2.81 -8.85
N LEU A 53 5.43 -3.18 -7.60
CA LEU A 53 4.57 -2.84 -6.46
C LEU A 53 4.89 -1.46 -5.91
N ILE A 54 3.91 -0.82 -5.27
CA ILE A 54 4.11 0.42 -4.50
C ILE A 54 3.85 0.12 -3.03
N PHE A 55 4.80 0.42 -2.15
CA PHE A 55 4.61 0.33 -0.71
C PHE A 55 4.66 1.71 -0.07
N ILE A 56 3.57 2.11 0.58
CA ILE A 56 3.46 3.38 1.29
C ILE A 56 3.51 3.09 2.78
N GLY A 57 4.44 3.73 3.48
CA GLY A 57 4.57 3.57 4.93
C GLY A 57 5.09 4.82 5.61
N GLY A 58 5.54 4.65 6.85
CA GLY A 58 5.94 5.72 7.75
C GLY A 58 5.20 5.62 9.08
N MET A 59 5.37 6.61 9.96
CA MET A 59 4.66 6.60 11.23
C MET A 59 3.15 6.79 10.99
N PRO A 60 2.25 6.02 11.66
CA PRO A 60 0.82 6.35 11.66
C PRO A 60 0.62 7.82 12.01
N ARG A 61 -0.36 8.47 11.36
CA ARG A 61 -0.64 9.92 11.46
C ARG A 61 0.35 10.85 10.72
N SER A 62 1.21 10.30 9.87
CA SER A 62 2.11 11.07 8.98
C SER A 62 1.53 11.35 7.58
N GLY A 63 0.21 11.22 7.38
CA GLY A 63 -0.42 11.46 6.07
C GLY A 63 -0.42 10.27 5.10
N THR A 64 -0.08 9.06 5.56
CA THR A 64 -0.06 7.85 4.71
C THR A 64 -1.40 7.54 4.04
N THR A 65 -2.54 7.75 4.72
CA THR A 65 -3.87 7.58 4.11
C THR A 65 -4.18 8.65 3.06
N LEU A 66 -3.69 9.88 3.22
CA LEU A 66 -3.83 10.92 2.19
C LEU A 66 -3.03 10.53 0.94
N MET A 67 -1.75 10.16 1.12
CA MET A 67 -0.88 9.74 0.02
C MET A 67 -1.48 8.60 -0.80
N ARG A 68 -1.95 7.54 -0.13
CA ARG A 68 -2.56 6.40 -0.84
C ARG A 68 -3.86 6.79 -1.54
N ALA A 69 -4.64 7.71 -0.98
CA ALA A 69 -5.90 8.13 -1.60
C ALA A 69 -5.64 9.01 -2.84
N MET A 70 -4.64 9.90 -2.80
CA MET A 70 -4.19 10.63 -3.98
C MET A 70 -3.72 9.68 -5.08
N LEU A 71 -3.02 8.60 -4.73
CA LEU A 71 -2.62 7.56 -5.70
C LEU A 71 -3.80 6.69 -6.17
N ASP A 72 -4.74 6.31 -5.30
CA ASP A 72 -5.96 5.58 -5.69
C ASP A 72 -6.83 6.38 -6.68
N ALA A 73 -6.70 7.72 -6.72
CA ALA A 73 -7.39 8.54 -7.72
C ALA A 73 -6.80 8.39 -9.14
N HIS A 74 -5.56 7.89 -9.26
CA HIS A 74 -4.90 7.66 -10.53
C HIS A 74 -5.52 6.43 -11.23
N PRO A 75 -5.90 6.51 -12.52
CA PRO A 75 -6.67 5.45 -13.19
C PRO A 75 -5.94 4.10 -13.32
N LEU A 76 -4.61 4.10 -13.17
CA LEU A 76 -3.78 2.89 -13.25
C LEU A 76 -3.45 2.27 -11.88
N VAL A 77 -3.73 2.95 -10.78
CA VAL A 77 -3.22 2.57 -9.45
C VAL A 77 -4.35 2.15 -8.52
N ARG A 78 -4.14 1.06 -7.79
CA ARG A 78 -4.98 0.70 -6.63
C ARG A 78 -4.12 0.35 -5.43
N CYS A 79 -4.26 1.13 -4.37
CA CYS A 79 -3.79 0.88 -3.01
C CYS A 79 -4.86 0.18 -2.16
N GLY A 80 -6.01 0.83 -1.96
CA GLY A 80 -7.06 0.35 -1.03
C GLY A 80 -6.76 0.61 0.44
N GLU A 81 -7.44 -0.13 1.32
CA GLU A 81 -7.38 0.02 2.79
C GLU A 81 -6.14 -0.61 3.44
N GLU A 82 -5.92 -0.33 4.73
CA GLU A 82 -4.89 -1.03 5.52
C GLU A 82 -5.21 -2.50 5.64
N THR A 83 -4.28 -3.36 5.21
CA THR A 83 -4.49 -4.82 5.25
C THR A 83 -4.34 -5.37 6.65
N ARG A 84 -3.53 -4.72 7.50
CA ARG A 84 -3.18 -5.09 8.89
C ARG A 84 -2.44 -6.41 9.04
N VAL A 85 -2.62 -7.37 8.14
CA VAL A 85 -2.01 -8.70 8.17
C VAL A 85 -0.58 -8.68 7.63
N ILE A 86 -0.27 -7.85 6.63
CA ILE A 86 1.08 -7.71 6.07
C ILE A 86 2.10 -7.28 7.14
N PRO A 87 1.91 -6.19 7.90
CA PRO A 87 2.87 -5.82 8.95
C PRO A 87 2.97 -6.88 10.07
N ARG A 88 1.95 -7.70 10.29
CA ARG A 88 1.98 -8.79 11.29
C ARG A 88 2.85 -9.96 10.84
N ILE A 89 2.69 -10.43 9.61
CA ILE A 89 3.54 -11.51 9.09
C ILE A 89 5.00 -11.07 8.96
N LEU A 90 5.24 -9.81 8.56
CA LEU A 90 6.59 -9.22 8.55
C LEU A 90 7.20 -9.16 9.97
N ALA A 91 6.41 -8.81 10.99
CA ALA A 91 6.88 -8.81 12.37
C ALA A 91 7.20 -10.23 12.88
N MET A 92 6.39 -11.24 12.53
CA MET A 92 6.67 -12.65 12.86
C MET A 92 7.98 -13.12 12.20
N ARG A 93 8.15 -12.84 10.91
CA ARG A 93 9.39 -13.14 10.17
C ARG A 93 10.62 -12.48 10.79
N PHE A 94 10.50 -11.23 11.22
CA PHE A 94 11.56 -10.52 11.91
C PHE A 94 11.92 -11.18 13.26
N GLN A 95 10.92 -11.67 14.01
CA GLN A 95 11.17 -12.38 15.28
C GLN A 95 11.93 -13.69 15.08
N TRP A 96 11.58 -14.46 14.04
CA TRP A 96 12.30 -15.69 13.68
C TRP A 96 13.77 -15.41 13.34
N GLU A 97 14.04 -14.35 12.59
CA GLU A 97 15.41 -13.96 12.22
C GLU A 97 16.24 -13.49 13.41
N LYS A 98 15.60 -12.73 14.32
CA LYS A 98 16.27 -12.13 15.47
C LYS A 98 16.73 -13.17 16.50
N SER A 99 16.02 -14.28 16.64
CA SER A 99 16.35 -15.34 17.58
C SER A 99 17.31 -16.35 16.96
N ALA A 100 18.59 -16.35 17.37
CA ALA A 100 19.58 -17.29 16.86
C ALA A 100 19.19 -18.77 17.10
N VAL A 101 18.53 -19.05 18.24
CA VAL A 101 18.03 -20.39 18.58
C VAL A 101 16.94 -20.81 17.61
N GLU A 102 15.96 -19.94 17.36
CA GLU A 102 14.84 -20.27 16.46
C GLU A 102 15.32 -20.38 15.01
N LYS A 103 16.18 -19.47 14.57
CA LYS A 103 16.81 -19.53 13.24
C LYS A 103 17.54 -20.86 13.03
N LYS A 104 18.30 -21.35 14.02
CA LYS A 104 18.96 -22.65 13.95
C LYS A 104 17.95 -23.80 13.81
N ARG A 105 16.89 -23.80 14.63
CA ARG A 105 15.83 -24.83 14.57
C ARG A 105 15.10 -24.85 13.22
N LEU A 106 14.80 -23.68 12.67
CA LEU A 106 14.20 -23.55 11.34
C LEU A 106 15.12 -24.13 10.26
N MET A 107 16.41 -23.79 10.29
CA MET A 107 17.39 -24.34 9.35
C MET A 107 17.51 -25.87 9.44
N GLU A 108 17.57 -26.43 10.65
CA GLU A 108 17.60 -27.89 10.88
C GLU A 108 16.31 -28.59 10.41
N ALA A 109 15.17 -27.88 10.44
CA ALA A 109 13.89 -28.36 9.92
C ALA A 109 13.72 -28.17 8.40
N GLY A 110 14.75 -27.70 7.68
CA GLY A 110 14.68 -27.40 6.25
C GLY A 110 13.91 -26.11 5.89
N MET A 111 13.54 -25.31 6.89
CA MET A 111 12.93 -23.98 6.71
C MET A 111 14.02 -22.94 6.46
N THR A 112 14.66 -23.04 5.29
CA THR A 112 15.68 -22.09 4.84
C THR A 112 15.06 -20.71 4.53
N SER A 113 15.92 -19.70 4.41
CA SER A 113 15.47 -18.35 4.01
C SER A 113 14.69 -18.36 2.70
N ASP A 114 15.10 -19.14 1.70
CA ASP A 114 14.40 -19.23 0.41
C ASP A 114 12.97 -19.78 0.55
N VAL A 115 12.78 -20.81 1.37
CA VAL A 115 11.45 -21.41 1.62
C VAL A 115 10.54 -20.39 2.31
N VAL A 116 11.06 -19.73 3.35
CA VAL A 116 10.30 -18.75 4.14
C VAL A 116 9.98 -17.50 3.29
N ASP A 117 10.95 -17.01 2.52
CA ASP A 117 10.82 -15.84 1.66
C ASP A 117 9.82 -16.10 0.51
N SER A 118 9.83 -17.31 -0.07
CA SER A 118 8.81 -17.75 -1.03
C SER A 118 7.40 -17.77 -0.42
N ALA A 119 7.24 -18.35 0.77
CA ALA A 119 5.95 -18.40 1.45
C ALA A 119 5.42 -16.99 1.81
N ILE A 120 6.29 -16.11 2.31
CA ILE A 120 5.90 -14.74 2.70
C ILE A 120 5.58 -13.89 1.49
N SER A 121 6.40 -13.94 0.43
CA SER A 121 6.12 -13.19 -0.80
C SER A 121 4.80 -13.63 -1.43
N ALA A 122 4.53 -14.93 -1.50
CA ALA A 122 3.25 -15.47 -1.97
C ALA A 122 2.06 -14.99 -1.10
N PHE A 123 2.19 -15.01 0.23
CA PHE A 123 1.15 -14.50 1.13
C PHE A 123 0.88 -13.01 0.93
N ILE A 124 1.93 -12.18 0.93
CA ILE A 124 1.82 -10.73 0.76
C ILE A 124 1.20 -10.40 -0.60
N LEU A 125 1.68 -11.06 -1.66
CA LEU A 125 1.20 -10.82 -3.02
C LEU A 125 -0.28 -11.20 -3.18
N GLU A 126 -0.72 -12.34 -2.62
CA GLU A 126 -2.14 -12.72 -2.62
C GLU A 126 -3.01 -11.70 -1.89
N VAL A 127 -2.56 -11.22 -0.73
CA VAL A 127 -3.28 -10.19 0.02
C VAL A 127 -3.40 -8.94 -0.85
N ILE A 128 -2.28 -8.39 -1.34
CA ILE A 128 -2.24 -7.17 -2.16
C ILE A 128 -3.13 -7.32 -3.39
N ALA A 129 -3.04 -8.42 -4.13
CA ALA A 129 -3.81 -8.66 -5.34
C ALA A 129 -5.31 -8.76 -5.09
N LYS A 130 -5.75 -9.42 -4.01
CA LYS A 130 -7.15 -9.84 -3.83
C LYS A 130 -7.96 -9.06 -2.78
N HIS A 131 -7.35 -8.17 -2.00
CA HIS A 131 -8.11 -7.41 -0.98
C HIS A 131 -8.92 -6.22 -1.55
N GLY A 132 -8.78 -5.91 -2.84
CA GLY A 132 -9.47 -4.82 -3.52
C GLY A 132 -9.54 -5.06 -5.03
N GLU A 133 -10.06 -4.07 -5.76
CA GLU A 133 -10.22 -4.14 -7.21
C GLU A 133 -8.90 -4.35 -7.94
N ALA A 134 -8.98 -4.93 -9.15
CA ALA A 134 -7.81 -5.10 -9.99
C ALA A 134 -7.37 -3.77 -10.62
N ALA A 135 -6.06 -3.55 -10.69
CA ALA A 135 -5.47 -2.41 -11.37
C ALA A 135 -4.08 -2.78 -11.93
N PRO A 136 -3.63 -2.11 -13.02
CA PRO A 136 -2.30 -2.36 -13.59
C PRO A 136 -1.15 -2.15 -12.61
N ARG A 137 -1.27 -1.18 -11.70
CA ARG A 137 -0.26 -0.85 -10.68
C ARG A 137 -0.84 -1.08 -9.29
N LEU A 138 -0.42 -2.16 -8.64
CA LEU A 138 -0.86 -2.47 -7.28
C LEU A 138 0.00 -1.75 -6.23
N CYS A 139 -0.67 -1.32 -5.18
CA CYS A 139 -0.11 -0.57 -4.08
C CYS A 139 -0.58 -1.17 -2.75
N ASN A 140 0.24 -1.04 -1.71
CA ASN A 140 -0.12 -1.35 -0.34
C ASN A 140 0.24 -0.18 0.57
N LYS A 141 -0.69 0.18 1.46
CA LYS A 141 -0.44 1.13 2.54
C LYS A 141 -0.74 0.47 3.87
N ASP A 142 0.32 0.12 4.58
CA ASP A 142 0.28 -0.30 5.98
C ASP A 142 1.46 0.40 6.67
N PRO A 143 1.25 1.36 7.60
CA PRO A 143 2.31 2.30 8.01
C PRO A 143 3.65 1.66 8.39
N PHE A 144 3.62 0.54 9.12
CA PHE A 144 4.82 -0.12 9.63
C PHE A 144 5.46 -1.15 8.69
N THR A 145 4.97 -1.34 7.46
CA THR A 145 5.66 -2.23 6.49
C THR A 145 7.06 -1.76 6.17
N LEU A 146 7.32 -0.44 6.20
CA LEU A 146 8.65 0.12 5.98
C LEU A 146 9.64 -0.11 7.12
N LYS A 147 9.23 -0.71 8.25
CA LYS A 147 10.18 -1.33 9.19
C LYS A 147 10.84 -2.58 8.62
N SER A 148 10.39 -3.05 7.47
CA SER A 148 10.93 -4.17 6.73
C SER A 148 11.15 -3.80 5.25
N GLY A 149 11.40 -2.51 4.95
CA GLY A 149 11.59 -2.01 3.59
C GLY A 149 12.71 -2.72 2.82
N LEU A 150 13.85 -3.02 3.44
CA LEU A 150 14.94 -3.76 2.80
C LEU A 150 14.56 -5.21 2.50
N TYR A 151 13.84 -5.85 3.41
CA TYR A 151 13.34 -7.21 3.22
C TYR A 151 12.28 -7.26 2.11
N LEU A 152 11.35 -6.30 2.09
CA LEU A 152 10.37 -6.16 1.00
C LEU A 152 11.05 -5.90 -0.35
N LYS A 153 12.14 -5.12 -0.39
CA LYS A 153 12.94 -4.91 -1.61
C LYS A 153 13.57 -6.22 -2.11
N GLN A 154 14.00 -7.10 -1.21
CA GLN A 154 14.51 -8.42 -1.56
C GLN A 154 13.41 -9.32 -2.12
N LEU A 155 12.22 -9.32 -1.49
CA LEU A 155 11.08 -10.14 -1.95
C LEU A 155 10.47 -9.65 -3.27
N PHE A 156 10.46 -8.34 -3.49
CA PHE A 156 9.83 -7.68 -4.64
C PHE A 156 10.83 -6.74 -5.32
N PRO A 157 11.68 -7.24 -6.23
CA PRO A 157 12.84 -6.51 -6.75
C PRO A 157 12.50 -5.21 -7.48
N ASN A 158 11.30 -5.13 -8.07
CA ASN A 158 10.79 -3.97 -8.82
C ASN A 158 9.84 -3.08 -7.99
N ALA A 159 9.68 -3.37 -6.69
CA ALA A 159 8.88 -2.53 -5.82
C ALA A 159 9.55 -1.17 -5.56
N ARG A 160 8.72 -0.14 -5.40
CA ARG A 160 9.13 1.20 -4.97
C ARG A 160 8.42 1.58 -3.67
N PHE A 161 9.12 2.34 -2.84
CA PHE A 161 8.71 2.67 -1.48
C PHE A 161 8.52 4.18 -1.32
N LEU A 162 7.40 4.59 -0.75
CA LEU A 162 7.16 5.98 -0.33
C LEU A 162 7.15 6.03 1.19
N LEU A 163 8.19 6.64 1.78
CA LEU A 163 8.29 6.85 3.22
C LEU A 163 7.70 8.21 3.58
N LEU A 164 6.51 8.21 4.19
CA LEU A 164 5.90 9.44 4.67
C LEU A 164 6.59 9.92 5.94
N ILE A 165 7.04 11.16 5.89
CA ILE A 165 7.71 11.87 6.96
C ILE A 165 6.83 13.07 7.34
N ARG A 166 6.63 13.25 8.63
CA ARG A 166 5.87 14.37 9.19
C ARG A 166 6.54 14.79 10.49
N ASP A 167 6.41 16.05 10.86
CA ASP A 167 6.89 16.56 12.14
C ASP A 167 6.38 15.66 13.28
N GLY A 168 7.32 15.07 14.04
CA GLY A 168 7.02 14.13 15.11
C GLY A 168 6.10 14.71 16.18
N ARG A 169 6.12 16.04 16.35
CA ARG A 169 5.25 16.76 17.28
C ARG A 169 3.80 16.72 16.80
N ALA A 170 3.58 16.96 15.51
CA ALA A 170 2.26 16.85 14.88
C ALA A 170 1.74 15.40 14.91
N VAL A 171 2.62 14.43 14.64
CA VAL A 171 2.29 12.99 14.67
C VAL A 171 1.83 12.58 16.06
N VAL A 172 2.65 12.82 17.09
CA VAL A 172 2.34 12.43 18.47
C VAL A 172 1.10 13.13 18.98
N HIS A 173 0.95 14.43 18.72
CA HIS A 173 -0.25 15.16 19.08
C HIS A 173 -1.50 14.55 18.43
N SER A 174 -1.44 14.16 17.16
CA SER A 174 -2.55 13.47 16.49
C SER A 174 -2.83 12.09 17.09
N ILE A 175 -1.81 11.33 17.49
CA ILE A 175 -1.99 10.01 18.10
C ILE A 175 -2.72 10.16 19.45
N ILE A 176 -2.26 11.07 20.31
CA ILE A 176 -2.79 11.28 21.66
C ILE A 176 -4.23 11.82 21.60
N THR A 177 -4.46 12.94 20.91
CA THR A 177 -5.78 13.59 20.89
C THR A 177 -6.87 12.75 20.23
N ARG A 178 -6.51 11.98 19.19
CA ARG A 178 -7.45 11.05 18.56
C ARG A 178 -7.45 9.67 19.21
N LYS A 179 -6.69 9.41 20.29
CA LYS A 179 -6.65 8.10 20.95
C LYS A 179 -6.41 6.96 19.94
N VAL A 180 -5.42 7.13 19.06
CA VAL A 180 -5.06 6.13 18.06
C VAL A 180 -4.14 5.11 18.73
N THR A 181 -4.64 3.91 18.98
CA THR A 181 -3.89 2.88 19.70
C THR A 181 -2.82 2.28 18.80
N ILE A 182 -1.56 2.35 19.26
CA ILE A 182 -0.39 1.78 18.61
C ILE A 182 0.33 0.95 19.66
N THR A 183 0.62 -0.32 19.38
CA THR A 183 1.28 -1.22 20.32
C THR A 183 2.60 -0.61 20.81
N GLY A 184 2.73 -0.50 22.13
CA GLY A 184 3.92 0.06 22.80
C GLY A 184 3.95 1.59 22.95
N PHE A 185 2.89 2.31 22.55
CA PHE A 185 2.75 3.75 22.80
C PHE A 185 1.91 4.01 24.05
N ASP A 186 2.44 4.82 24.97
CA ASP A 186 1.73 5.32 26.15
C ASP A 186 1.08 6.67 25.82
N LEU A 187 -0.22 6.66 25.51
CA LEU A 187 -0.96 7.84 25.05
C LEU A 187 -1.16 8.91 26.13
N THR A 188 -0.75 8.65 27.37
CA THR A 188 -0.80 9.64 28.47
C THR A 188 0.45 10.53 28.52
N SER A 189 1.51 10.18 27.77
CA SER A 189 2.79 10.88 27.84
C SER A 189 3.33 11.27 26.46
N TYR A 190 3.35 12.57 26.18
CA TYR A 190 3.97 13.13 24.97
C TYR A 190 5.45 12.71 24.85
N SER A 191 6.22 12.79 25.93
CA SER A 191 7.64 12.40 25.93
C SER A 191 7.84 10.94 25.52
N LYS A 192 7.09 10.00 26.12
CA LYS A 192 7.20 8.57 25.76
C LYS A 192 6.75 8.31 24.32
N CYS A 193 5.67 8.95 23.86
CA CYS A 193 5.22 8.85 22.48
C CYS A 193 6.24 9.41 21.49
N LEU A 194 6.89 10.54 21.80
CA LEU A 194 7.93 11.13 20.95
C LEU A 194 9.17 10.24 20.88
N LYS A 195 9.63 9.64 21.99
CA LYS A 195 10.72 8.65 21.97
C LYS A 195 10.39 7.46 21.09
N LYS A 196 9.15 6.94 21.16
CA LYS A 196 8.70 5.82 20.31
C LYS A 196 8.57 6.22 18.84
N TRP A 197 8.09 7.43 18.56
CA TRP A 197 8.10 8.00 17.22
C TRP A 197 9.53 8.09 16.67
N ASN A 198 10.47 8.61 17.46
CA ASN A 198 11.86 8.77 17.08
C ASN A 198 12.49 7.43 16.69
N GLN A 199 12.40 6.43 17.56
CA GLN A 199 12.93 5.08 17.32
C GLN A 199 12.34 4.43 16.06
N ALA A 200 11.03 4.54 15.88
CA ALA A 200 10.37 3.95 14.72
C ALA A 200 10.73 4.68 13.42
N MET A 201 10.78 6.02 13.45
CA MET A 201 11.12 6.83 12.29
C MET A 201 12.59 6.64 11.89
N GLU A 202 13.51 6.61 12.85
CA GLU A 202 14.92 6.29 12.63
C GLU A 202 15.10 4.95 11.91
N ALA A 203 14.43 3.90 12.38
CA ALA A 203 14.51 2.58 11.77
C ALA A 203 13.97 2.56 10.32
N MET A 204 12.84 3.22 10.07
CA MET A 204 12.24 3.28 8.72
C MET A 204 13.06 4.17 7.78
N TYR A 205 13.55 5.31 8.27
CA TYR A 205 14.37 6.24 7.50
C TYR A 205 15.70 5.60 7.11
N SER A 206 16.37 4.93 8.05
CA SER A 206 17.61 4.20 7.77
C SER A 206 17.41 3.13 6.68
N GLN A 207 16.32 2.36 6.72
CA GLN A 207 16.01 1.41 5.66
C GLN A 207 15.70 2.06 4.31
N CYS A 208 15.01 3.21 4.31
CA CYS A 208 14.74 3.96 3.09
C CYS A 208 16.04 4.45 2.42
N ILE A 209 16.95 5.03 3.21
CA ILE A 209 18.26 5.48 2.71
C ILE A 209 19.08 4.29 2.19
N GLN A 210 19.14 3.18 2.94
CA GLN A 210 19.84 1.96 2.50
C GLN A 210 19.22 1.31 1.26
N ALA A 211 17.91 1.45 1.04
CA ALA A 211 17.26 0.93 -0.16
C ALA A 211 17.74 1.66 -1.43
N GLY A 212 18.21 2.91 -1.29
CA GLY A 212 18.67 3.77 -2.37
C GLY A 212 17.55 4.64 -2.95
N SER A 213 17.92 5.82 -3.46
CA SER A 213 16.98 6.82 -3.99
C SER A 213 16.17 6.36 -5.20
N SER A 214 16.63 5.33 -5.92
CA SER A 214 15.89 4.68 -7.02
C SER A 214 14.81 3.70 -6.55
N ARG A 215 14.78 3.37 -5.25
CA ARG A 215 13.84 2.41 -4.67
C ARG A 215 13.00 3.00 -3.55
N CYS A 216 13.52 3.93 -2.75
CA CYS A 216 12.74 4.58 -1.70
C CYS A 216 12.82 6.11 -1.79
N MET A 217 11.65 6.75 -1.77
CA MET A 217 11.50 8.20 -1.76
C MET A 217 10.91 8.67 -0.42
N PRO A 218 11.64 9.47 0.36
CA PRO A 218 11.08 10.24 1.46
C PRO A 218 10.08 11.29 0.95
N VAL A 219 8.87 11.31 1.51
CA VAL A 219 7.81 12.26 1.15
C VAL A 219 7.39 13.01 2.40
N TYR A 220 7.67 14.31 2.43
CA TYR A 220 7.34 15.18 3.56
C TYR A 220 5.87 15.62 3.47
N TYR A 221 5.08 15.24 4.47
CA TYR A 221 3.65 15.54 4.56
C TYR A 221 3.38 17.03 4.40
N GLU A 222 4.15 17.89 5.08
CA GLU A 222 3.91 19.33 5.04
C GLU A 222 4.18 19.88 3.63
N LYS A 223 5.19 19.35 2.94
CA LYS A 223 5.50 19.76 1.56
C LYS A 223 4.45 19.25 0.58
N LEU A 224 3.99 18.01 0.73
CA LEU A 224 2.89 17.44 -0.06
C LEU A 224 1.59 18.26 0.12
N VAL A 225 1.26 18.64 1.34
CA VAL A 225 0.03 19.40 1.61
C VAL A 225 0.14 20.85 1.15
N LEU A 226 1.31 21.48 1.33
CA LEU A 226 1.50 22.86 0.87
C LEU A 226 1.52 22.96 -0.66
N GLN A 227 2.15 22.00 -1.36
CA GLN A 227 2.39 22.08 -2.80
C GLN A 227 2.08 20.75 -3.51
N PRO A 228 0.82 20.29 -3.51
CA PRO A 228 0.47 18.93 -3.91
C PRO A 228 0.79 18.62 -5.36
N GLU A 229 0.63 19.57 -6.28
CA GLU A 229 0.92 19.31 -7.71
C GLU A 229 2.40 18.99 -7.94
N ILE A 230 3.30 19.83 -7.43
CA ILE A 230 4.75 19.63 -7.59
C ILE A 230 5.19 18.29 -6.97
N TRP A 231 4.66 17.95 -5.80
CA TRP A 231 5.02 16.69 -5.14
C TRP A 231 4.41 15.47 -5.81
N MET A 232 3.17 15.54 -6.26
CA MET A 232 2.56 14.44 -7.00
C MET A 232 3.25 14.21 -8.34
N ARG A 233 3.68 15.25 -9.06
CA ARG A 233 4.49 15.10 -10.28
C ARG A 233 5.79 14.34 -9.98
N LYS A 234 6.54 14.75 -8.96
CA LYS A 234 7.77 14.07 -8.52
C LYS A 234 7.53 12.61 -8.10
N ILE A 235 6.43 12.36 -7.41
CA ILE A 235 6.07 11.01 -6.93
C ILE A 235 5.68 10.12 -8.11
N LEU A 236 4.86 10.60 -9.05
CA LEU A 236 4.46 9.81 -10.22
C LEU A 236 5.66 9.52 -11.15
N GLU A 237 6.54 10.51 -11.35
CA GLU A 237 7.83 10.31 -12.04
C GLU A 237 8.69 9.26 -11.32
N PHE A 238 8.85 9.39 -10.00
CA PHE A 238 9.52 8.38 -9.17
C PHE A 238 8.83 7.02 -9.20
N LEU A 239 7.59 6.90 -9.66
CA LEU A 239 6.85 5.64 -9.79
C LEU A 239 6.71 5.15 -11.24
N ASP A 240 7.35 5.80 -12.22
CA ASP A 240 7.16 5.54 -13.65
C ASP A 240 5.68 5.54 -14.04
N LEU A 241 4.92 6.50 -13.52
CA LEU A 241 3.52 6.72 -13.84
C LEU A 241 3.37 8.05 -14.58
N GLU A 242 2.54 8.04 -15.62
CA GLU A 242 2.17 9.28 -16.32
C GLU A 242 1.41 10.23 -15.39
N TRP A 243 1.44 11.53 -15.69
CA TRP A 243 0.68 12.52 -14.94
C TRP A 243 -0.81 12.38 -15.24
N ASP A 244 -1.62 12.29 -14.19
CA ASP A 244 -3.08 12.45 -14.26
C ASP A 244 -3.53 13.42 -13.16
N SER A 245 -4.27 14.48 -13.53
CA SER A 245 -4.69 15.53 -12.59
C SER A 245 -5.65 15.03 -11.51
N LYS A 246 -6.28 13.86 -11.68
CA LYS A 246 -7.18 13.26 -10.69
C LYS A 246 -6.52 13.05 -9.33
N VAL A 247 -5.20 12.89 -9.28
CA VAL A 247 -4.45 12.75 -8.02
C VAL A 247 -4.56 13.98 -7.11
N LEU A 248 -4.96 15.14 -7.65
CA LEU A 248 -5.22 16.37 -6.88
C LEU A 248 -6.68 16.48 -6.39
N HIS A 249 -7.57 15.62 -6.90
CA HIS A 249 -9.02 15.68 -6.70
C HIS A 249 -9.58 14.39 -6.07
N HIS A 250 -8.79 13.72 -5.23
CA HIS A 250 -9.16 12.44 -4.60
C HIS A 250 -10.53 12.46 -3.89
N GLU A 251 -10.91 13.58 -3.27
CA GLU A 251 -12.17 13.81 -2.58
C GLU A 251 -13.41 13.71 -3.47
N GLU A 252 -13.23 13.79 -4.80
CA GLU A 252 -14.29 13.59 -5.78
C GLU A 252 -14.51 12.11 -6.08
N TYR A 253 -13.56 11.23 -5.77
CA TYR A 253 -13.60 9.80 -6.09
C TYR A 253 -13.90 8.91 -4.89
N ILE A 254 -13.85 9.44 -3.66
CA ILE A 254 -14.15 8.68 -2.45
C ILE A 254 -15.63 8.30 -2.39
N GLY A 255 -15.90 7.01 -2.14
CA GLY A 255 -17.25 6.48 -1.97
C GLY A 255 -18.04 6.32 -3.27
N LYS A 256 -17.43 6.57 -4.44
CA LYS A 256 -18.04 6.31 -5.75
C LYS A 256 -17.79 4.87 -6.21
N PRO A 257 -18.72 4.24 -6.97
CA PRO A 257 -18.46 2.99 -7.68
C PRO A 257 -17.22 3.12 -8.57
N GLY A 258 -16.30 2.16 -8.52
CA GLY A 258 -15.02 2.22 -9.25
C GLY A 258 -14.06 3.33 -8.77
N GLY A 259 -14.37 4.00 -7.66
CA GLY A 259 -13.56 5.06 -7.07
C GLY A 259 -12.69 4.61 -5.90
N ILE A 260 -12.35 5.55 -5.02
CA ILE A 260 -11.44 5.30 -3.90
C ILE A 260 -12.19 4.61 -2.76
N SER A 261 -11.78 3.37 -2.47
CA SER A 261 -12.29 2.58 -1.35
C SER A 261 -11.74 3.07 -0.01
N ILE A 262 -12.58 3.15 1.01
CA ILE A 262 -12.21 3.57 2.36
C ILE A 262 -12.84 2.62 3.39
N SER A 263 -12.15 2.46 4.52
CA SER A 263 -12.72 1.73 5.67
C SER A 263 -13.36 2.72 6.65
N LYS A 264 -14.63 2.50 6.99
CA LYS A 264 -15.30 3.29 8.03
C LYS A 264 -14.68 3.18 9.43
N THR A 265 -13.84 2.18 9.67
CA THR A 265 -13.17 1.97 10.97
C THR A 265 -11.74 2.52 10.99
N GLU A 266 -11.20 2.95 9.86
CA GLU A 266 -9.90 3.63 9.81
C GLU A 266 -9.99 5.04 10.40
N ARG A 267 -9.03 5.39 11.27
CA ARG A 267 -9.03 6.65 12.04
C ARG A 267 -8.74 7.90 11.19
N SER A 268 -8.40 7.71 9.92
CA SER A 268 -8.10 8.79 8.96
C SER A 268 -9.25 9.10 8.01
N THR A 269 -10.31 8.30 8.01
CA THR A 269 -11.37 8.33 7.00
C THR A 269 -12.13 9.66 6.99
N ASP A 270 -12.45 10.21 8.16
CA ASP A 270 -13.10 11.52 8.30
C ASP A 270 -12.26 12.67 7.74
N GLN A 271 -10.92 12.56 7.73
CA GLN A 271 -10.05 13.61 7.19
C GLN A 271 -9.80 13.45 5.68
N VAL A 272 -9.65 12.22 5.19
CA VAL A 272 -9.31 11.99 3.77
C VAL A 272 -10.47 12.25 2.82
N ILE A 273 -11.71 12.34 3.33
CA ILE A 273 -12.89 12.73 2.55
C ILE A 273 -12.82 14.20 2.09
N GLN A 274 -12.04 15.03 2.79
CA GLN A 274 -11.85 16.44 2.45
C GLN A 274 -10.70 16.61 1.45
N PRO A 275 -10.73 17.66 0.60
CA PRO A 275 -9.61 17.98 -0.28
C PRO A 275 -8.36 18.31 0.54
N VAL A 276 -7.20 18.26 -0.12
CA VAL A 276 -5.92 18.66 0.49
C VAL A 276 -6.06 20.06 1.08
N ASN A 277 -5.75 20.22 2.37
CA ASN A 277 -5.98 21.44 3.14
C ASN A 277 -4.97 21.64 4.28
N LEU A 278 -4.90 22.86 4.81
CA LEU A 278 -3.86 23.30 5.73
C LEU A 278 -4.19 23.09 7.20
N GLU A 279 -5.41 22.67 7.55
CA GLU A 279 -5.87 22.74 8.95
C GLU A 279 -5.00 21.90 9.89
N ALA A 280 -4.36 20.84 9.41
CA ALA A 280 -3.63 19.91 10.26
C ALA A 280 -2.14 20.23 10.43
N LEU A 281 -1.58 21.24 9.74
CA LEU A 281 -0.13 21.51 9.77
C LEU A 281 0.38 21.84 11.19
N SER A 282 -0.30 22.76 11.88
CA SER A 282 0.22 23.34 13.12
C SER A 282 -0.72 23.19 14.32
N LYS A 283 -1.73 22.29 14.25
CA LYS A 283 -2.70 22.05 15.35
C LYS A 283 -2.05 21.63 16.69
N TRP A 284 -0.81 21.15 16.65
CA TRP A 284 -0.06 20.70 17.83
C TRP A 284 0.58 21.84 18.64
N VAL A 285 0.71 23.02 18.06
CA VAL A 285 1.37 24.18 18.67
C VAL A 285 0.65 24.57 19.96
N GLY A 286 1.41 24.76 21.04
CA GLY A 286 0.87 25.09 22.36
C GLY A 286 0.14 23.96 23.08
N LYS A 287 0.19 22.71 22.58
CA LYS A 287 -0.50 21.56 23.19
C LYS A 287 0.42 20.63 24.00
N MET A 288 1.73 20.84 23.93
CA MET A 288 2.72 20.01 24.61
C MET A 288 3.12 20.62 25.96
N PRO A 289 3.36 19.78 27.00
CA PRO A 289 3.92 20.25 28.26
C PRO A 289 5.27 20.95 28.08
N LYS A 290 5.56 21.92 28.96
CA LYS A 290 6.75 22.77 28.87
C LYS A 290 8.05 21.97 28.95
N ASP A 291 8.12 20.99 29.84
CA ASP A 291 9.28 20.09 30.01
C ASP A 291 9.57 19.28 28.73
N VAL A 292 8.52 18.87 28.01
CA VAL A 292 8.66 18.16 26.73
C VAL A 292 9.18 19.09 25.64
N VAL A 293 8.72 20.34 25.60
CA VAL A 293 9.20 21.35 24.65
C VAL A 293 10.66 21.69 24.94
N GLU A 294 11.03 21.89 26.20
CA GLU A 294 12.40 22.19 26.63
C GLU A 294 13.37 21.04 26.31
N GLY A 295 12.96 19.78 26.48
CA GLY A 295 13.76 18.59 26.17
C GLY A 295 13.56 17.99 24.77
N MET A 296 13.00 18.74 23.81
CA MET A 296 12.58 18.20 22.51
C MET A 296 13.74 17.59 21.72
N SER A 297 14.91 18.23 21.75
CA SER A 297 16.08 17.82 20.96
C SER A 297 16.62 16.47 21.42
N GLU A 298 16.58 16.21 22.72
CA GLU A 298 17.03 14.98 23.37
C GLU A 298 15.99 13.87 23.25
N ILE A 299 14.70 14.21 23.35
CA ILE A 299 13.59 13.26 23.24
C ILE A 299 13.43 12.74 21.80
N ALA A 300 13.62 13.62 20.81
CA ALA A 300 13.31 13.35 19.41
C ALA A 300 14.37 13.91 18.44
N PRO A 301 15.63 13.44 18.50
CA PRO A 301 16.72 13.93 17.65
C PRO A 301 16.46 13.77 16.14
N MET A 302 15.62 12.81 15.73
CA MET A 302 15.20 12.64 14.35
C MET A 302 14.49 13.87 13.78
N LEU A 303 13.92 14.76 14.61
CA LEU A 303 13.38 16.04 14.12
C LEU A 303 14.46 16.80 13.35
N ALA A 304 15.62 17.02 13.97
CA ALA A 304 16.73 17.75 13.36
C ALA A 304 17.29 17.01 12.13
N VAL A 305 17.47 15.69 12.22
CA VAL A 305 17.93 14.84 11.09
C VAL A 305 17.01 14.98 9.87
N LEU A 306 15.71 15.13 10.11
CA LEU A 306 14.70 15.23 9.06
C LEU A 306 14.46 16.68 8.60
N GLY A 307 15.16 17.66 9.17
CA GLY A 307 15.03 19.08 8.80
C GLY A 307 13.94 19.85 9.54
N TYR A 308 13.38 19.29 10.62
CA TYR A 308 12.48 20.00 11.53
C TYR A 308 13.30 20.59 12.68
N ASP A 309 13.31 21.91 12.82
CA ASP A 309 13.93 22.56 13.98
C ASP A 309 13.21 22.12 15.28
N PRO A 310 13.90 21.40 16.20
CA PRO A 310 13.28 20.94 17.43
C PRO A 310 12.94 22.09 18.39
N LYS A 311 13.57 23.27 18.24
CA LYS A 311 13.35 24.46 19.07
C LYS A 311 12.24 25.38 18.55
N ALA A 312 11.92 25.32 17.26
CA ALA A 312 10.83 26.12 16.67
C ALA A 312 9.44 25.55 17.02
N ASN A 313 8.46 26.42 17.30
CA ASN A 313 7.11 26.02 17.72
C ASN A 313 6.02 26.91 17.07
N PRO A 314 5.59 26.63 15.83
CA PRO A 314 6.08 25.58 14.92
C PRO A 314 7.29 26.06 14.08
N PRO A 315 8.00 25.14 13.40
CA PRO A 315 8.86 25.48 12.28
C PRO A 315 8.08 26.15 11.14
N ASN A 316 8.77 26.94 10.32
CA ASN A 316 8.22 27.41 9.05
C ASN A 316 8.24 26.27 8.01
N TYR A 317 7.10 25.62 7.80
CA TYR A 317 7.00 24.52 6.84
C TYR A 317 7.03 24.98 5.37
N GLY A 318 6.75 26.27 5.10
CA GLY A 318 6.65 26.86 3.77
C GLY A 318 5.30 27.55 3.52
N LYS A 319 5.10 28.00 2.29
CA LYS A 319 3.86 28.66 1.83
C LYS A 319 3.03 27.70 0.97
N PRO A 320 1.69 27.72 1.09
CA PRO A 320 0.82 26.87 0.28
C PRO A 320 0.66 27.41 -1.14
N ASP A 321 0.40 26.52 -2.08
CA ASP A 321 -0.14 26.88 -3.38
C ASP A 321 -1.58 27.43 -3.23
N ALA A 322 -2.00 28.30 -4.15
CA ALA A 322 -3.30 28.98 -4.09
C ALA A 322 -4.48 28.01 -3.95
N MET A 323 -4.47 26.91 -4.72
CA MET A 323 -5.49 25.86 -4.67
C MET A 323 -5.68 25.31 -3.24
N VAL A 324 -4.61 25.10 -2.49
CA VAL A 324 -4.70 24.54 -1.13
C VAL A 324 -5.26 25.57 -0.15
N ALA A 325 -4.88 26.84 -0.31
CA ALA A 325 -5.44 27.93 0.47
C ALA A 325 -6.96 28.06 0.20
N GLU A 326 -7.38 27.99 -1.07
CA GLU A 326 -8.79 28.01 -1.48
C GLU A 326 -9.57 26.81 -0.92
N ASN A 327 -9.03 25.59 -1.05
CA ASN A 327 -9.62 24.38 -0.44
C ASN A 327 -9.83 24.56 1.07
N THR A 328 -8.84 25.12 1.75
CA THR A 328 -8.91 25.36 3.20
C THR A 328 -10.00 26.37 3.54
N GLN A 329 -10.08 27.49 2.80
CA GLN A 329 -11.14 28.48 2.99
C GLN A 329 -12.52 27.89 2.71
N ASN A 330 -12.66 27.07 1.67
CA ASN A 330 -13.91 26.40 1.35
C ASN A 330 -14.35 25.47 2.49
N ILE A 331 -13.44 24.66 3.04
CA ILE A 331 -13.75 23.78 4.18
C ILE A 331 -14.21 24.60 5.39
N GLN A 332 -13.50 25.69 5.69
CA GLN A 332 -13.82 26.55 6.84
C GLN A 332 -15.16 27.26 6.69
N LYS A 333 -15.52 27.73 5.48
CA LYS A 333 -16.82 28.34 5.18
C LYS A 333 -17.95 27.33 5.18
N ASN A 334 -17.67 26.08 4.78
CA ASN A 334 -18.68 25.03 4.55
C ASN A 334 -18.56 23.85 5.53
N ARG A 335 -18.24 24.10 6.81
CA ARG A 335 -17.99 23.04 7.82
C ARG A 335 -19.12 22.03 7.93
N GLU A 336 -20.37 22.49 7.97
CA GLU A 336 -21.55 21.63 8.11
C GLU A 336 -21.76 20.74 6.88
N PHE A 337 -21.46 21.25 5.68
CA PHE A 337 -21.51 20.46 4.46
C PHE A 337 -20.49 19.32 4.52
N TRP A 338 -19.24 19.62 4.86
CA TRP A 338 -18.19 18.60 4.93
C TRP A 338 -18.45 17.57 6.03
N LYS A 339 -18.99 17.99 7.18
CA LYS A 339 -19.41 17.07 8.24
C LYS A 339 -20.51 16.12 7.75
N LYS A 340 -21.56 16.63 7.11
CA LYS A 340 -22.62 15.81 6.51
C LYS A 340 -22.09 14.86 5.44
N LYS A 341 -21.17 15.32 4.57
CA LYS A 341 -20.54 14.48 3.54
C LYS A 341 -19.78 13.31 4.17
N VAL A 342 -19.03 13.56 5.24
CA VAL A 342 -18.34 12.51 6.00
C VAL A 342 -19.34 11.50 6.57
N ASP A 343 -20.40 11.97 7.22
CA ASP A 343 -21.42 11.10 7.83
C ASP A 343 -22.11 10.21 6.79
N ILE A 344 -22.48 10.77 5.63
CA ILE A 344 -23.11 10.03 4.52
C ILE A 344 -22.16 8.95 4.01
N ILE A 345 -20.92 9.32 3.67
CA ILE A 345 -19.94 8.38 3.12
C ILE A 345 -19.65 7.25 4.12
N ILE A 346 -19.49 7.54 5.41
CA ILE A 346 -19.25 6.53 6.45
C ILE A 346 -20.45 5.59 6.59
N LYS A 347 -21.67 6.12 6.51
CA LYS A 347 -22.91 5.33 6.61
C LYS A 347 -23.10 4.41 5.40
N ASP A 348 -22.84 4.93 4.21
CA ASP A 348 -23.08 4.24 2.94
C ASP A 348 -21.96 3.26 2.56
N THR A 349 -20.78 3.36 3.19
CA THR A 349 -19.67 2.42 2.99
C THR A 349 -20.07 1.02 3.49
N PRO A 350 -20.28 0.03 2.59
CA PRO A 350 -20.69 -1.32 2.99
C PRO A 350 -19.53 -2.06 3.66
N ALA A 351 -19.85 -2.97 4.58
CA ALA A 351 -18.84 -3.88 5.11
C ALA A 351 -18.46 -4.89 4.02
N LYS A 352 -17.20 -4.90 3.56
CA LYS A 352 -16.74 -5.82 2.49
C LYS A 352 -17.02 -7.31 2.75
N GLY A 353 -17.28 -7.71 4.00
CA GLY A 353 -17.69 -9.07 4.38
C GLY A 353 -19.10 -9.49 3.93
N SER A 354 -19.93 -8.59 3.38
CA SER A 354 -21.27 -8.94 2.85
C SER A 354 -21.31 -9.19 1.34
N ILE A 355 -20.21 -8.96 0.61
CA ILE A 355 -20.17 -8.99 -0.86
C ILE A 355 -19.87 -10.40 -1.42
N SER A 356 -19.55 -11.38 -0.56
CA SER A 356 -19.18 -12.75 -0.99
C SER A 356 -20.27 -13.54 -1.72
N ASN A 357 -21.50 -13.03 -1.81
CA ASN A 357 -22.61 -13.73 -2.45
C ASN A 357 -22.82 -13.41 -3.94
N ARG A 358 -22.15 -12.39 -4.52
CA ARG A 358 -22.32 -12.07 -5.97
C ARG A 358 -21.31 -12.78 -6.88
N THR A 359 -20.07 -12.99 -6.45
CA THR A 359 -19.05 -13.67 -7.25
C THR A 359 -19.19 -15.19 -7.24
N GLN A 360 -19.80 -15.78 -6.20
CA GLN A 360 -20.10 -17.23 -6.20
C GLN A 360 -21.27 -17.63 -7.10
N SER A 361 -22.20 -16.74 -7.44
CA SER A 361 -23.32 -17.09 -8.33
C SER A 361 -22.88 -17.21 -9.79
N PHE A 362 -21.88 -16.44 -10.23
CA PHE A 362 -21.32 -16.51 -11.58
C PHE A 362 -20.44 -17.74 -11.81
N HIS A 363 -19.65 -18.19 -10.83
CA HIS A 363 -18.91 -19.46 -10.99
C HIS A 363 -19.82 -20.70 -10.97
N LYS A 364 -21.00 -20.62 -10.36
CA LYS A 364 -22.03 -21.68 -10.44
C LYS A 364 -22.75 -21.72 -11.79
N SER A 365 -22.79 -20.63 -12.58
CA SER A 365 -23.41 -20.66 -13.91
C SER A 365 -22.47 -21.28 -14.96
N LEU A 366 -21.17 -20.97 -14.91
CA LEU A 366 -20.16 -21.55 -15.82
C LEU A 366 -19.95 -23.06 -15.61
N SER A 367 -20.03 -23.55 -14.36
CA SER A 367 -19.95 -25.00 -14.07
C SER A 367 -21.21 -25.78 -14.43
N ARG A 368 -22.35 -25.10 -14.65
CA ARG A 368 -23.59 -25.74 -15.14
C ARG A 368 -23.63 -25.85 -16.66
N THR A 369 -23.04 -24.90 -17.39
CA THR A 369 -22.93 -24.97 -18.86
C THR A 369 -21.96 -26.06 -19.32
N ASP A 370 -20.88 -26.33 -18.59
CA ASP A 370 -19.94 -27.43 -18.90
C ASP A 370 -20.53 -28.84 -18.67
N LYS A 371 -21.53 -28.98 -17.79
CA LYS A 371 -22.24 -30.25 -17.61
C LYS A 371 -23.27 -30.52 -18.70
N HIS A 372 -23.71 -29.51 -19.44
CA HIS A 372 -24.68 -29.70 -20.53
C HIS A 372 -23.99 -30.12 -21.84
N TRP A 373 -22.72 -29.73 -22.05
CA TRP A 373 -21.95 -30.16 -23.22
C TRP A 373 -21.44 -31.62 -23.11
N ARG A 374 -21.24 -32.14 -21.89
CA ARG A 374 -20.78 -33.53 -21.70
C ARG A 374 -21.88 -34.60 -21.83
N ASN A 375 -23.16 -34.22 -21.88
CA ASN A 375 -24.29 -35.16 -21.97
C ASN A 375 -24.92 -35.26 -23.37
N THR A 376 -24.42 -34.53 -24.37
CA THR A 376 -24.94 -34.57 -25.75
C THR A 376 -24.01 -35.25 -26.75
N SER A 377 -22.89 -35.82 -26.29
CA SER A 377 -21.93 -36.57 -27.12
C SER A 377 -22.00 -38.10 -26.98
N SER A 378 -23.04 -38.66 -26.34
CA SER A 378 -23.18 -40.11 -26.13
C SER A 378 -24.23 -40.79 -27.02
N HIS A 379 -24.79 -40.10 -28.03
CA HIS A 379 -25.68 -40.70 -29.03
C HIS A 379 -25.24 -40.26 -30.44
N MET A 380 -24.12 -40.79 -30.91
CA MET A 380 -23.78 -40.96 -32.33
C MET A 380 -22.56 -41.87 -32.43
N THR A 381 -22.82 -43.17 -32.30
CA THR A 381 -22.14 -44.32 -32.95
C THR A 381 -23.00 -45.55 -32.71
#